data_AF-A0AA39XME6-F1
#
_entry.id   AF-A0AA39XME6-F1
#
_cell.length_a   1.000
_cell.length_b   1.000
_cell.length_c   1.000
_cell.angle_alpha   90.00
_cell.angle_beta   90.00
_cell.angle_gamma   90.00
#
_symmetry.space_group_name_H-M   'P 1'
#
loop_
_entity.id
_entity.type
_entity.pdbx_description
1 polymer ?
#
loop_
_entity_poly.entity_id
_entity_poly.type
_entity_poly.pdbx_seq_one_letter_code
_entity_poly.pdbx_strand_id
1 'polypeptide(L)'
;MRHRDEQFPEHVANVVDYARRNRESPGPSLDDIYHDRALGELEMRGLDEPRVEDYFRDRVFPQPSYGDNLERSDRQPMSRYAVPNAGPQFKISNPIPDMLYGYSRHHAFPNQQTQLISMGNEMDGAANNQGLMYPFFVIEFKGNGGDLWVATNQCLGGSASCVNIAERLNRQLKACKSSKVKPVDSTAFSIAMNGTEARLYVSWKHSDLDYYMQKVDSFLLQKPQDYIEFRKHVKNIIDWGKDTRLKEIRESLDTLLEESRKRTSEAAKSRPPPTEDSTSKGKRHKPPPSRKSSSSGHDTKQARSEPEDPYWQWSETAGQYYHVHSDRTIEWAPPTQQSPHPESDC
;
A
#
# COMPACT_ATOMS: atom_id res chain seq x y z
N MET A 1 22.37 -0.98 -6.99
CA MET A 1 22.84 -1.08 -5.60
C MET A 1 24.02 -0.13 -5.46
N ARG A 2 24.05 0.73 -4.45
CA ARG A 2 25.18 1.66 -4.21
C ARG A 2 26.21 1.02 -3.29
N HIS A 3 27.47 1.46 -3.39
CA HIS A 3 28.54 0.98 -2.53
C HIS A 3 28.37 1.49 -1.09
N ARG A 4 28.90 0.77 -0.10
CA ARG A 4 28.70 1.07 1.33
C ARG A 4 29.37 2.38 1.75
N ASP A 5 30.44 2.78 1.08
CA ASP A 5 31.24 3.98 1.33
C ASP A 5 30.62 5.24 0.71
N GLU A 6 29.64 5.11 -0.19
CA GLU A 6 28.90 6.25 -0.72
C GLU A 6 28.01 6.86 0.38
N GLN A 7 27.99 8.20 0.47
CA GLN A 7 27.14 8.88 1.44
C GLN A 7 25.66 8.74 1.07
N PHE A 8 24.83 8.51 2.09
CA PHE A 8 23.38 8.61 1.95
C PHE A 8 22.97 10.05 1.61
N PRO A 9 21.96 10.25 0.75
CA PRO A 9 21.27 11.53 0.69
C PRO A 9 20.71 11.91 2.06
N GLU A 10 20.63 13.21 2.35
CA GLU A 10 20.28 13.71 3.69
C GLU A 10 18.99 13.11 4.28
N HIS A 11 17.92 13.04 3.49
CA HIS A 11 16.66 12.44 3.94
C HIS A 11 16.82 10.96 4.36
N VAL A 12 17.56 10.17 3.57
CA VAL A 12 17.85 8.75 3.87
C VAL A 12 18.75 8.64 5.08
N ALA A 13 19.78 9.50 5.19
CA ALA A 13 20.71 9.52 6.31
C ALA A 13 19.97 9.71 7.64
N ASN A 14 19.04 10.66 7.70
CA ASN A 14 18.24 10.93 8.90
C ASN A 14 17.44 9.71 9.38
N VAL A 15 16.83 8.96 8.45
CA VAL A 15 16.06 7.76 8.79
C VAL A 15 16.96 6.59 9.17
N VAL A 16 18.11 6.42 8.49
CA VAL A 16 19.13 5.43 8.87
C VAL A 16 19.69 5.71 10.26
N ASP A 17 19.95 6.97 10.58
CA ASP A 17 20.43 7.37 11.90
C ASP A 17 19.36 7.14 12.96
N TYR A 18 18.08 7.37 12.64
CA TYR A 18 16.96 6.98 13.51
C TYR A 18 16.98 5.46 13.78
N ALA A 19 17.13 4.65 12.74
CA ALA A 19 17.20 3.19 12.85
C ALA A 19 18.38 2.72 13.74
N ARG A 20 19.49 3.45 13.78
CA ARG A 20 20.68 3.15 14.58
C ARG A 20 20.60 3.57 16.04
N ARG A 21 19.59 4.37 16.43
CA ARG A 21 19.52 4.95 17.78
C ARG A 21 19.52 3.88 18.88
N ASN A 22 20.10 4.24 20.01
CA ASN A 22 19.96 3.43 21.21
C ASN A 22 18.49 3.39 21.66
N ARG A 23 18.10 2.29 22.28
CA ARG A 23 16.73 2.06 22.76
C ARG A 23 16.74 1.81 24.26
N GLU A 24 15.77 2.39 24.94
CA GLU A 24 15.52 2.16 26.37
C GLU A 24 14.57 0.96 26.61
N SER A 25 13.86 0.52 25.57
CA SER A 25 12.95 -0.63 25.68
C SER A 25 13.72 -1.90 26.07
N PRO A 26 13.23 -2.70 27.03
CA PRO A 26 13.93 -3.90 27.46
C PRO A 26 14.17 -4.86 26.29
N GLY A 27 15.37 -5.41 26.26
CA GLY A 27 15.82 -6.45 25.33
C GLY A 27 16.34 -7.66 26.08
N PRO A 28 16.61 -8.76 25.37
CA PRO A 28 17.32 -9.89 25.96
C PRO A 28 18.70 -9.42 26.44
N SER A 29 19.17 -9.99 27.55
CA SER A 29 20.53 -9.77 28.01
C SER A 29 21.53 -10.53 27.12
N LEU A 30 22.82 -10.19 27.23
CA LEU A 30 23.88 -10.93 26.53
C LEU A 30 23.87 -12.42 26.92
N ASP A 31 23.63 -12.70 28.21
CA ASP A 31 23.56 -14.07 28.72
C ASP A 31 22.35 -14.83 28.19
N ASP A 32 21.20 -14.17 28.03
CA ASP A 32 20.01 -14.81 27.44
C ASP A 32 20.30 -15.28 26.00
N ILE A 33 21.00 -14.46 25.21
CA ILE A 33 21.38 -14.81 23.84
C ILE A 33 22.46 -15.88 23.82
N TYR A 34 23.46 -15.78 24.69
CA TYR A 34 24.55 -16.76 24.76
C TYR A 34 24.05 -18.18 25.10
N HIS A 35 23.01 -18.28 25.94
CA HIS A 35 22.41 -19.55 26.34
C HIS A 35 21.19 -19.95 25.49
N ASP A 36 20.84 -19.21 24.44
CA ASP A 36 19.74 -19.56 23.55
C ASP A 36 20.12 -20.74 22.65
N ARG A 37 19.77 -21.95 23.11
CA ARG A 37 20.02 -23.19 22.38
C ARG A 37 19.35 -23.21 21.01
N ALA A 38 18.16 -22.61 20.88
CA ALA A 38 17.45 -22.61 19.60
C ALA A 38 18.18 -21.74 18.57
N LEU A 39 18.77 -20.62 18.99
CA LEU A 39 19.65 -19.80 18.15
C LEU A 39 20.92 -20.54 17.73
N GLY A 40 21.55 -21.26 18.66
CA GLY A 40 22.73 -22.08 18.37
C GLY A 40 22.43 -23.25 17.42
N GLU A 41 21.23 -23.84 17.52
CA GLU A 41 20.79 -24.90 16.60
C GLU A 41 20.64 -24.41 15.15
N LEU A 42 20.27 -23.13 14.95
CA LEU A 42 20.24 -22.53 13.62
C LEU A 42 21.61 -22.63 12.95
N GLU A 43 22.70 -22.28 13.64
CA GLU A 43 24.06 -22.37 13.10
C GLU A 43 24.51 -23.83 12.89
N MET A 44 24.34 -24.68 13.92
CA MET A 44 24.92 -26.03 13.93
C MET A 44 24.25 -27.00 12.96
N ARG A 45 22.92 -26.95 12.82
CA ARG A 45 22.17 -27.98 12.08
C ARG A 45 21.86 -27.60 10.64
N GLY A 46 22.09 -26.35 10.25
CA GLY A 46 21.79 -25.92 8.90
C GLY A 46 20.29 -25.95 8.60
N LEU A 47 19.45 -25.34 9.45
CA LEU A 47 17.99 -25.47 9.34
C LEU A 47 17.44 -24.89 8.03
N ASP A 48 16.30 -25.43 7.61
CA ASP A 48 15.53 -24.98 6.46
C ASP A 48 14.85 -23.63 6.72
N GLU A 49 14.44 -22.97 5.64
CA GLU A 49 13.88 -21.61 5.67
C GLU A 49 12.70 -21.44 6.65
N PRO A 50 11.71 -22.36 6.74
CA PRO A 50 10.59 -22.21 7.67
C PRO A 50 11.03 -22.18 9.14
N ARG A 51 12.03 -22.98 9.52
CA ARG A 51 12.54 -23.00 10.90
C ARG A 51 13.31 -21.74 11.26
N VAL A 52 14.06 -21.20 10.30
CA VAL A 52 14.73 -19.89 10.47
C VAL A 52 13.67 -18.82 10.70
N GLU A 53 12.66 -18.75 9.84
CA GLU A 53 11.58 -17.78 9.95
C GLU A 53 10.84 -17.91 11.29
N ASP A 54 10.44 -19.12 11.68
CA ASP A 54 9.69 -19.35 12.93
C ASP A 54 10.48 -18.93 14.18
N TYR A 55 11.81 -19.13 14.18
CA TYR A 55 12.64 -18.65 15.28
C TYR A 55 12.61 -17.12 15.40
N PHE A 56 12.73 -16.40 14.29
CA PHE A 56 12.79 -14.93 14.30
C PHE A 56 11.42 -14.25 14.35
N ARG A 57 10.35 -14.93 13.92
CA ARG A 57 9.02 -14.36 13.66
C ARG A 57 8.52 -13.50 14.79
N ASP A 58 8.62 -13.91 16.05
CA ASP A 58 8.09 -13.12 17.18
C ASP A 58 9.20 -12.61 18.11
N ARG A 59 10.43 -13.09 17.96
CA ARG A 59 11.58 -12.69 18.79
C ARG A 59 12.16 -11.35 18.34
N VAL A 60 12.21 -11.17 17.02
CA VAL A 60 12.80 -10.00 16.37
C VAL A 60 11.74 -9.18 15.64
N PHE A 61 10.80 -9.82 14.96
CA PHE A 61 9.80 -9.17 14.10
C PHE A 61 8.41 -9.15 14.75
N PRO A 62 8.13 -8.28 15.74
CA PRO A 62 6.86 -8.36 16.47
C PRO A 62 5.63 -8.32 15.54
N GLN A 63 4.68 -9.22 15.77
CA GLN A 63 3.35 -9.17 15.16
C GLN A 63 2.59 -7.97 15.74
N PRO A 64 2.04 -7.07 14.90
CA PRO A 64 1.16 -6.01 15.38
C PRO A 64 -0.09 -6.59 16.05
N SER A 65 -0.53 -5.96 17.15
CA SER A 65 -1.75 -6.39 17.84
C SER A 65 -3.00 -6.04 17.02
N TYR A 66 -4.09 -6.79 17.22
CA TYR A 66 -5.38 -6.45 16.62
C TYR A 66 -5.79 -5.03 17.03
N GLY A 67 -6.20 -4.22 16.06
CA GLY A 67 -6.55 -2.81 16.27
C GLY A 67 -5.38 -1.82 16.23
N ASP A 68 -4.13 -2.27 16.04
CA ASP A 68 -3.00 -1.36 15.86
C ASP A 68 -3.06 -0.68 14.47
N ASN A 69 -2.45 0.51 14.37
CA ASN A 69 -2.27 1.18 13.09
C ASN A 69 -1.31 0.39 12.18
N LEU A 70 -0.38 -0.34 12.77
CA LEU A 70 0.60 -1.14 12.04
C LEU A 70 -0.01 -2.48 11.62
N GLU A 71 0.34 -2.97 10.43
CA GLU A 71 -0.06 -4.28 9.95
C GLU A 71 1.15 -5.02 9.37
N ARG A 72 1.16 -6.35 9.53
CA ARG A 72 2.14 -7.25 8.91
C ARG A 72 1.38 -8.29 8.10
N SER A 73 1.73 -8.42 6.82
CA SER A 73 1.27 -9.52 5.98
C SER A 73 2.42 -10.48 5.72
N ASP A 74 2.14 -11.78 5.84
CA ASP A 74 3.11 -12.84 5.61
C ASP A 74 2.82 -13.55 4.27
N ARG A 75 3.85 -13.68 3.43
CA ARG A 75 3.79 -14.36 2.11
C ARG A 75 2.67 -13.91 1.18
N GLN A 76 2.30 -12.64 1.25
CA GLN A 76 1.30 -12.08 0.34
C GLN A 76 1.96 -11.49 -0.91
N PRO A 77 1.47 -11.83 -2.12
CA PRO A 77 1.95 -11.20 -3.33
C PRO A 77 1.62 -9.71 -3.30
N MET A 78 2.60 -8.88 -3.65
CA MET A 78 2.34 -7.46 -3.84
C MET A 78 1.48 -7.24 -5.10
N SER A 79 0.64 -6.22 -5.11
CA SER A 79 -0.16 -5.85 -6.28
C SER A 79 0.75 -5.52 -7.46
N ARG A 80 0.38 -5.95 -8.68
CA ARG A 80 1.21 -5.70 -9.87
C ARG A 80 1.49 -4.22 -10.08
N TYR A 81 0.52 -3.37 -9.75
CA TYR A 81 0.67 -1.93 -9.83
C TYR A 81 1.72 -1.39 -8.86
N ALA A 82 1.98 -2.03 -7.72
CA ALA A 82 3.04 -1.59 -6.79
C ALA A 82 4.44 -1.70 -7.40
N VAL A 83 4.64 -2.63 -8.35
CA VAL A 83 5.94 -2.88 -8.96
C VAL A 83 6.31 -1.73 -9.91
N PRO A 84 7.52 -1.14 -9.79
CA PRO A 84 7.98 -0.12 -10.73
C PRO A 84 7.98 -0.65 -12.17
N ASN A 85 7.60 0.20 -13.12
CA ASN A 85 7.66 -0.16 -14.54
C ASN A 85 9.09 0.06 -15.06
N ALA A 86 9.79 -1.01 -15.41
CA ALA A 86 11.13 -0.95 -16.03
C ALA A 86 11.11 -0.95 -17.57
N GLY A 87 9.94 -0.70 -18.16
CA GLY A 87 9.74 -0.75 -19.60
C GLY A 87 9.67 -2.18 -20.16
N PRO A 88 9.49 -2.33 -21.48
CA PRO A 88 9.22 -3.63 -22.12
C PRO A 88 10.43 -4.58 -22.12
N GLN A 89 11.62 -4.03 -21.87
CA GLN A 89 12.90 -4.73 -22.01
C GLN A 89 13.37 -5.42 -20.73
N PHE A 90 12.77 -5.11 -19.58
CA PHE A 90 13.10 -5.74 -18.30
C PHE A 90 11.83 -6.23 -17.60
N LYS A 91 11.71 -7.55 -17.44
CA LYS A 91 10.60 -8.15 -16.68
C LYS A 91 10.95 -8.20 -15.20
N ILE A 92 10.38 -7.28 -14.41
CA ILE A 92 10.47 -7.34 -12.95
C ILE A 92 9.44 -8.35 -12.44
N SER A 93 9.90 -9.31 -11.64
CA SER A 93 9.04 -10.28 -10.95
C SER A 93 8.09 -9.57 -9.99
N ASN A 94 6.91 -10.14 -9.78
CA ASN A 94 6.00 -9.63 -8.78
C ASN A 94 6.46 -10.10 -7.39
N PRO A 95 6.85 -9.19 -6.47
CA PRO A 95 7.39 -9.61 -5.19
C PRO A 95 6.38 -10.35 -4.33
N ILE A 96 6.85 -11.33 -3.57
CA ILE A 96 6.11 -12.05 -2.54
C ILE A 96 6.99 -12.06 -1.29
N PRO A 97 7.00 -10.98 -0.50
CA PRO A 97 7.81 -10.93 0.71
C PRO A 97 7.41 -12.00 1.71
N ASP A 98 8.38 -12.60 2.41
CA ASP A 98 8.08 -13.49 3.53
C ASP A 98 7.34 -12.74 4.63
N MET A 99 7.80 -11.52 4.94
CA MET A 99 7.06 -10.57 5.78
C MET A 99 7.11 -9.16 5.20
N LEU A 100 5.98 -8.46 5.28
CA LEU A 100 5.85 -7.07 4.84
C LEU A 100 5.13 -6.27 5.90
N TYR A 101 5.79 -5.21 6.40
CA TYR A 101 5.16 -4.24 7.30
C TYR A 101 4.66 -3.02 6.53
N GLY A 102 3.46 -2.62 6.89
CA GLY A 102 2.81 -1.39 6.46
C GLY A 102 1.73 -1.02 7.48
N TYR A 103 0.62 -0.49 7.01
CA TYR A 103 -0.42 -0.01 7.89
C TYR A 103 -1.77 -0.65 7.60
N SER A 104 -2.55 -0.83 8.66
CA SER A 104 -3.94 -1.23 8.56
C SER A 104 -4.75 -0.15 7.88
N ARG A 105 -5.47 -0.49 6.80
CA ARG A 105 -6.34 0.46 6.10
C ARG A 105 -7.30 1.16 7.07
N HIS A 106 -7.96 0.42 7.95
CA HIS A 106 -9.02 0.95 8.82
C HIS A 106 -8.49 1.66 10.05
N HIS A 107 -7.54 1.05 10.75
CA HIS A 107 -7.03 1.62 12.00
C HIS A 107 -6.09 2.78 11.71
N ALA A 108 -5.26 2.67 10.66
CA ALA A 108 -4.32 3.73 10.33
C ALA A 108 -4.94 4.88 9.56
N PHE A 109 -6.07 4.73 8.85
CA PHE A 109 -6.64 5.83 8.05
C PHE A 109 -8.14 6.06 8.29
N PRO A 110 -8.61 6.14 9.55
CA PRO A 110 -10.05 6.16 9.85
C PRO A 110 -10.78 7.34 9.20
N ASN A 111 -10.12 8.49 9.07
CA ASN A 111 -10.71 9.71 8.53
C ASN A 111 -10.55 9.84 7.00
N GLN A 112 -9.70 9.01 6.39
CA GLN A 112 -9.37 9.09 4.96
C GLN A 112 -9.99 7.95 4.14
N GLN A 113 -10.85 7.10 4.73
CA GLN A 113 -11.44 5.93 4.04
C GLN A 113 -12.10 6.28 2.71
N THR A 114 -13.01 7.26 2.70
CA THR A 114 -13.71 7.68 1.48
C THR A 114 -12.74 8.20 0.41
N GLN A 115 -11.71 8.95 0.83
CA GLN A 115 -10.69 9.45 -0.08
C GLN A 115 -9.91 8.29 -0.71
N LEU A 116 -9.43 7.35 0.11
CA LEU A 116 -8.68 6.18 -0.36
C LEU A 116 -9.51 5.34 -1.34
N ILE A 117 -10.82 5.16 -1.10
CA ILE A 117 -11.70 4.45 -2.05
C ILE A 117 -11.80 5.24 -3.38
N SER A 118 -11.99 6.57 -3.31
CA SER A 118 -12.10 7.41 -4.52
C SER A 118 -10.82 7.49 -5.37
N MET A 119 -9.66 7.19 -4.77
CA MET A 119 -8.38 7.12 -5.46
C MET A 119 -8.29 5.88 -6.37
N GLY A 120 -9.02 4.82 -6.04
CA GLY A 120 -9.02 3.54 -6.75
C GLY A 120 -7.78 2.69 -6.44
N ASN A 121 -7.84 1.41 -6.86
CA ASN A 121 -6.90 0.36 -6.44
C ASN A 121 -5.43 0.59 -6.81
N GLU A 122 -5.14 1.44 -7.80
CA GLU A 122 -3.76 1.73 -8.20
C GLU A 122 -3.11 2.85 -7.38
N MET A 123 -3.93 3.71 -6.79
CA MET A 123 -3.50 5.01 -6.25
C MET A 123 -3.79 5.14 -4.76
N ASP A 124 -4.57 4.24 -4.18
CA ASP A 124 -4.96 4.27 -2.77
C ASP A 124 -3.79 3.94 -1.82
N GLY A 125 -2.72 3.34 -2.34
CA GLY A 125 -1.52 2.99 -1.57
C GLY A 125 -1.55 1.57 -1.02
N ALA A 126 -2.49 0.72 -1.45
CA ALA A 126 -2.53 -0.68 -1.07
C ALA A 126 -1.39 -1.47 -1.75
N ALA A 127 -0.70 -2.28 -0.94
CA ALA A 127 0.40 -3.11 -1.39
C ALA A 127 -0.03 -4.50 -1.84
N ASN A 128 -1.14 -5.02 -1.34
CA ASN A 128 -1.62 -6.37 -1.61
C ASN A 128 -3.16 -6.45 -1.46
N ASN A 129 -3.72 -7.63 -1.72
CA ASN A 129 -5.16 -7.90 -1.62
C ASN A 129 -5.70 -7.92 -0.18
N GLN A 130 -4.85 -7.95 0.84
CA GLN A 130 -5.26 -7.83 2.24
C GLN A 130 -5.44 -6.36 2.66
N GLY A 131 -5.13 -5.40 1.77
CA GLY A 131 -5.28 -3.99 2.07
C GLY A 131 -4.17 -3.41 2.95
N LEU A 132 -3.00 -4.05 2.99
CA LEU A 132 -1.83 -3.50 3.69
C LEU A 132 -1.37 -2.22 3.00
N MET A 133 -1.43 -1.09 3.69
CA MET A 133 -1.24 0.24 3.11
C MET A 133 0.19 0.76 3.30
N TYR A 134 0.72 1.47 2.30
CA TYR A 134 1.99 2.19 2.33
C TYR A 134 3.12 1.43 3.06
N PRO A 135 3.51 0.24 2.56
CA PRO A 135 4.53 -0.58 3.19
C PRO A 135 5.87 0.16 3.26
N PHE A 136 6.72 -0.23 4.21
CA PHE A 136 8.02 0.39 4.43
C PHE A 136 9.12 -0.56 4.88
N PHE A 137 8.79 -1.82 5.17
CA PHE A 137 9.80 -2.74 5.68
C PHE A 137 9.54 -4.17 5.22
N VAL A 138 10.51 -4.71 4.47
CA VAL A 138 10.45 -6.00 3.77
C VAL A 138 11.42 -6.98 4.41
N ILE A 139 11.01 -8.21 4.66
CA ILE A 139 11.90 -9.25 5.20
C ILE A 139 11.84 -10.48 4.28
N GLU A 140 13.01 -11.01 3.95
CA GLU A 140 13.21 -12.22 3.16
C GLU A 140 14.11 -13.17 3.94
N PHE A 141 13.62 -14.38 4.19
CA PHE A 141 14.33 -15.43 4.89
C PHE A 141 14.94 -16.41 3.89
N LYS A 142 16.02 -17.07 4.30
CA LYS A 142 16.61 -18.22 3.63
C LYS A 142 16.99 -19.26 4.67
N GLY A 143 16.96 -20.53 4.29
CA GLY A 143 17.62 -21.58 5.06
C GLY A 143 19.15 -21.41 5.05
N ASN A 144 19.87 -22.17 5.86
CA ASN A 144 21.34 -22.03 5.95
C ASN A 144 22.10 -22.40 4.66
N GLY A 145 21.52 -23.23 3.81
CA GLY A 145 22.04 -23.51 2.45
C GLY A 145 21.51 -22.54 1.39
N GLY A 146 20.64 -21.61 1.76
CA GLY A 146 20.03 -20.65 0.85
C GLY A 146 20.95 -19.47 0.57
N ASP A 147 20.93 -19.02 -0.68
CA ASP A 147 21.79 -17.93 -1.12
C ASP A 147 21.21 -16.58 -0.68
N LEU A 148 21.91 -15.90 0.24
CA LEU A 148 21.56 -14.54 0.67
C LEU A 148 21.57 -13.53 -0.48
N TRP A 149 22.24 -13.82 -1.60
CA TRP A 149 22.11 -13.03 -2.82
C TRP A 149 20.69 -13.12 -3.41
N VAL A 150 20.07 -14.29 -3.40
CA VAL A 150 18.67 -14.47 -3.84
C VAL A 150 17.74 -13.63 -2.95
N ALA A 151 17.87 -13.74 -1.62
CA ALA A 151 17.09 -12.92 -0.70
C ALA A 151 17.34 -11.40 -0.88
N THR A 152 18.58 -11.01 -1.17
CA THR A 152 18.92 -9.60 -1.45
C THR A 152 18.23 -9.11 -2.73
N ASN A 153 18.12 -9.94 -3.77
CA ASN A 153 17.39 -9.59 -4.98
C ASN A 153 15.87 -9.54 -4.75
N GLN A 154 15.31 -10.43 -3.93
CA GLN A 154 13.90 -10.37 -3.52
C GLN A 154 13.61 -9.08 -2.74
N CYS A 155 14.50 -8.73 -1.79
CA CYS A 155 14.47 -7.46 -1.06
C CYS A 155 14.49 -6.24 -1.99
N LEU A 156 15.28 -6.28 -3.05
CA LEU A 156 15.35 -5.19 -4.03
C LEU A 156 13.99 -4.99 -4.72
N GLY A 157 13.34 -6.06 -5.16
CA GLY A 157 12.01 -5.99 -5.78
C GLY A 157 10.92 -5.52 -4.80
N GLY A 158 10.87 -6.10 -3.60
CA GLY A 158 9.89 -5.73 -2.57
C GLY A 158 10.05 -4.28 -2.11
N SER A 159 11.27 -3.86 -1.77
CA SER A 159 11.52 -2.50 -1.29
C SER A 159 11.33 -1.44 -2.37
N ALA A 160 11.71 -1.71 -3.63
CA ALA A 160 11.42 -0.80 -4.74
C ALA A 160 9.91 -0.63 -4.96
N SER A 161 9.12 -1.69 -4.74
CA SER A 161 7.66 -1.61 -4.79
C SER A 161 7.08 -0.77 -3.64
N CYS A 162 7.65 -0.87 -2.44
CA CYS A 162 7.30 0.00 -1.30
C CYS A 162 7.58 1.48 -1.60
N VAL A 163 8.77 1.78 -2.12
CA VAL A 163 9.17 3.14 -2.54
C VAL A 163 8.20 3.67 -3.60
N ASN A 164 7.89 2.87 -4.62
CA ASN A 164 6.99 3.28 -5.70
C ASN A 164 5.56 3.58 -5.23
N ILE A 165 5.06 2.86 -4.21
CA ILE A 165 3.77 3.16 -3.59
C ILE A 165 3.80 4.55 -2.95
N ALA A 166 4.79 4.85 -2.10
CA ALA A 166 4.89 6.17 -1.46
C ALA A 166 5.13 7.29 -2.50
N GLU A 167 5.89 7.01 -3.56
CA GLU A 167 6.16 7.95 -4.64
C GLU A 167 4.91 8.28 -5.49
N ARG A 168 3.89 7.42 -5.51
CA ARG A 168 2.59 7.76 -6.12
C ARG A 168 1.90 8.88 -5.35
N LEU A 169 1.92 8.80 -4.03
CA LEU A 169 1.40 9.85 -3.17
C LEU A 169 2.18 11.16 -3.40
N ASN A 170 3.51 11.11 -3.44
CA ASN A 170 4.36 12.27 -3.75
C ASN A 170 4.05 12.90 -5.12
N ARG A 171 3.75 12.10 -6.14
CA ARG A 171 3.33 12.61 -7.45
C ARG A 171 1.98 13.33 -7.41
N GLN A 172 1.01 12.80 -6.66
CA GLN A 172 -0.29 13.46 -6.48
C GLN A 172 -0.15 14.78 -5.72
N LEU A 173 0.64 14.76 -4.64
CA LEU A 173 1.00 15.93 -3.85
C LEU A 173 1.62 17.03 -4.74
N LYS A 174 2.61 16.68 -5.55
CA LYS A 174 3.24 17.63 -6.49
C LYS A 174 2.25 18.22 -7.50
N ALA A 175 1.29 17.42 -7.98
CA ALA A 175 0.23 17.88 -8.88
C ALA A 175 -0.76 18.87 -8.23
N CYS A 176 -0.81 18.93 -6.90
CA CYS A 176 -1.65 19.91 -6.19
C CYS A 176 -1.16 21.35 -6.33
N LYS A 177 0.12 21.59 -6.70
CA LYS A 177 0.74 22.92 -6.85
C LYS A 177 0.56 23.86 -5.64
N SER A 178 0.21 23.32 -4.47
CA SER A 178 0.01 24.08 -3.23
C SER A 178 1.34 24.19 -2.50
N SER A 179 1.66 25.38 -1.97
CA SER A 179 2.88 25.63 -1.20
C SER A 179 2.90 24.94 0.16
N LYS A 180 1.76 24.41 0.61
CA LYS A 180 1.63 23.63 1.86
C LYS A 180 2.08 22.17 1.70
N VAL A 181 2.26 21.72 0.47
CA VAL A 181 2.58 20.32 0.18
C VAL A 181 4.03 20.04 0.50
N LYS A 182 4.26 19.06 1.39
CA LYS A 182 5.56 18.45 1.62
C LYS A 182 5.51 17.00 1.13
N PRO A 183 6.53 16.52 0.39
CA PRO A 183 6.61 15.11 0.06
C PRO A 183 6.78 14.27 1.33
N VAL A 184 6.19 13.09 1.34
CA VAL A 184 6.42 12.09 2.38
C VAL A 184 7.75 11.39 2.13
N ASP A 185 8.40 10.91 3.19
CA ASP A 185 9.56 10.05 3.05
C ASP A 185 9.15 8.72 2.40
N SER A 186 9.69 8.46 1.20
CA SER A 186 9.43 7.25 0.42
C SER A 186 10.41 6.11 0.67
N THR A 187 11.34 6.28 1.61
CA THR A 187 12.33 5.28 1.97
C THR A 187 11.66 3.99 2.47
N ALA A 188 12.24 2.85 2.08
CA ALA A 188 11.86 1.53 2.57
C ALA A 188 13.09 0.77 3.04
N PHE A 189 12.98 0.09 4.18
CA PHE A 189 14.00 -0.83 4.65
C PHE A 189 13.75 -2.24 4.14
N SER A 190 14.82 -3.04 4.06
CA SER A 190 14.70 -4.47 3.80
C SER A 190 15.75 -5.29 4.52
N ILE A 191 15.42 -6.53 4.87
CA ILE A 191 16.33 -7.49 5.46
C ILE A 191 16.37 -8.75 4.62
N ALA A 192 17.57 -9.12 4.18
CA ALA A 192 17.87 -10.46 3.69
C ALA A 192 18.59 -11.23 4.80
N MET A 193 18.03 -12.34 5.26
CA MET A 193 18.64 -13.10 6.36
C MET A 193 18.52 -14.61 6.22
N ASN A 194 19.40 -15.32 6.91
CA ASN A 194 19.32 -16.75 7.14
C ASN A 194 19.50 -17.05 8.64
N GLY A 195 19.74 -18.30 9.02
CA GLY A 195 19.94 -18.67 10.42
C GLY A 195 21.18 -18.07 11.09
N THR A 196 22.11 -17.48 10.34
CA THR A 196 23.42 -17.04 10.83
C THR A 196 23.76 -15.57 10.56
N GLU A 197 23.25 -14.99 9.47
CA GLU A 197 23.54 -13.62 9.08
C GLU A 197 22.24 -12.90 8.72
N ALA A 198 22.12 -11.65 9.19
CA ALA A 198 21.13 -10.69 8.69
C ALA A 198 21.80 -9.50 8.02
N ARG A 199 21.31 -9.11 6.85
CA ARG A 199 21.79 -7.95 6.08
C ARG A 199 20.68 -6.92 6.00
N LEU A 200 20.89 -5.75 6.60
CA LEU A 200 19.96 -4.64 6.57
C LEU A 200 20.29 -3.70 5.40
N TYR A 201 19.27 -3.36 4.63
CA TYR A 201 19.35 -2.42 3.52
C TYR A 201 18.33 -1.30 3.67
N VAL A 202 18.60 -0.21 2.98
CA VAL A 202 17.69 0.91 2.79
C VAL A 202 17.58 1.20 1.30
N SER A 203 16.36 1.43 0.84
CA SER A 203 16.00 1.72 -0.54
C SER A 203 15.27 3.04 -0.65
N TRP A 204 15.58 3.82 -1.68
CA TRP A 204 14.96 5.12 -1.93
C TRP A 204 14.96 5.42 -3.43
N LYS A 205 14.19 6.44 -3.80
CA LYS A 205 14.17 6.98 -5.16
C LYS A 205 14.97 8.27 -5.21
N HIS A 206 15.94 8.37 -6.10
CA HIS A 206 16.78 9.57 -6.23
C HIS A 206 16.31 10.51 -7.34
N SER A 207 15.77 9.95 -8.41
CA SER A 207 15.22 10.66 -9.56
C SER A 207 13.96 9.93 -10.04
N ASP A 208 13.23 10.49 -11.01
CA ASP A 208 11.99 9.88 -11.52
C ASP A 208 12.13 8.43 -12.00
N LEU A 209 13.35 8.00 -12.38
CA LEU A 209 13.63 6.66 -12.90
C LEU A 209 14.61 5.84 -12.03
N ASP A 210 15.38 6.50 -11.15
CA ASP A 210 16.47 5.83 -10.43
C ASP A 210 16.05 5.37 -9.03
N TYR A 211 15.96 4.05 -8.87
CA TYR A 211 15.81 3.38 -7.59
C TYR A 211 17.17 2.91 -7.09
N TYR A 212 17.51 3.27 -5.85
CA TYR A 212 18.72 2.81 -5.20
C TYR A 212 18.40 1.95 -3.99
N MET A 213 19.34 1.07 -3.70
CA MET A 213 19.40 0.27 -2.48
C MET A 213 20.85 0.26 -2.02
N GLN A 214 21.06 0.43 -0.72
CA GLN A 214 22.39 0.43 -0.11
C GLN A 214 22.35 -0.32 1.21
N LYS A 215 23.44 -1.03 1.51
CA LYS A 215 23.59 -1.79 2.76
C LYS A 215 23.83 -0.85 3.92
N VAL A 216 22.98 -0.93 4.93
CA VAL A 216 23.12 -0.20 6.20
C VAL A 216 24.10 -0.93 7.10
N ASP A 217 23.88 -2.23 7.32
CA ASP A 217 24.78 -3.07 8.11
C ASP A 217 24.60 -4.59 7.86
N SER A 218 25.47 -5.39 8.49
CA SER A 218 25.36 -6.84 8.63
C SER A 218 25.52 -7.26 10.08
N PHE A 219 24.82 -8.31 10.47
CA PHE A 219 24.83 -8.83 11.84
C PHE A 219 25.07 -10.33 11.83
N LEU A 220 26.01 -10.81 12.65
CA LEU A 220 26.22 -12.23 12.90
C LEU A 220 25.34 -12.66 14.07
N LEU A 221 24.30 -13.43 13.79
CA LEU A 221 23.17 -13.62 14.71
C LEU A 221 23.54 -14.44 15.94
N GLN A 222 24.60 -15.25 15.88
CA GLN A 222 25.13 -16.01 17.02
C GLN A 222 26.00 -15.17 17.96
N LYS A 223 26.42 -13.96 17.54
CA LYS A 223 27.14 -13.04 18.44
C LYS A 223 26.10 -12.25 19.24
N PRO A 224 26.09 -12.34 20.59
CA PRO A 224 25.08 -11.68 21.41
C PRO A 224 24.95 -10.17 21.15
N GLN A 225 26.06 -9.47 20.95
CA GLN A 225 26.09 -8.04 20.66
C GLN A 225 25.42 -7.72 19.32
N ASP A 226 25.80 -8.43 18.24
CA ASP A 226 25.22 -8.23 16.91
C ASP A 226 23.73 -8.58 16.88
N TYR A 227 23.30 -9.63 17.58
CA TYR A 227 21.88 -9.98 17.71
C TYR A 227 21.06 -8.86 18.36
N ILE A 228 21.56 -8.32 19.48
CA ILE A 228 20.90 -7.23 20.20
C ILE A 228 20.84 -5.97 19.32
N GLU A 229 21.95 -5.63 18.65
CA GLU A 229 22.01 -4.51 17.74
C GLU A 229 21.08 -4.68 16.54
N PHE A 230 21.00 -5.88 15.96
CA PHE A 230 20.06 -6.20 14.89
C PHE A 230 18.61 -5.99 15.33
N ARG A 231 18.23 -6.58 16.48
CA ARG A 231 16.90 -6.42 17.04
C ARG A 231 16.57 -4.96 17.34
N LYS A 232 17.57 -4.17 17.76
CA LYS A 232 17.43 -2.73 17.99
C LYS A 232 17.07 -1.99 16.70
N HIS A 233 17.78 -2.26 15.60
CA HIS A 233 17.50 -1.67 14.30
C HIS A 233 16.08 -2.01 13.83
N VAL A 234 15.70 -3.28 13.88
CA VAL A 234 14.36 -3.75 13.48
C VAL A 234 13.27 -2.99 14.24
N LYS A 235 13.39 -2.88 15.56
CA LYS A 235 12.39 -2.17 16.38
C LYS A 235 12.37 -0.66 16.12
N ASN A 236 13.53 -0.04 15.91
CA ASN A 236 13.59 1.39 15.58
C ASN A 236 12.90 1.69 14.24
N ILE A 237 13.10 0.83 13.23
CA ILE A 237 12.45 0.98 11.93
C ILE A 237 10.93 0.86 12.07
N ILE A 238 10.46 -0.12 12.83
CA ILE A 238 9.03 -0.31 13.10
C ILE A 238 8.44 0.91 13.82
N ASP A 239 9.11 1.44 14.84
CA ASP A 239 8.65 2.61 15.59
C ASP A 239 8.64 3.88 14.73
N TRP A 240 9.66 4.08 13.89
CA TRP A 240 9.69 5.18 12.91
C TRP A 240 8.49 5.11 11.97
N GLY A 241 8.19 3.91 11.46
CA GLY A 241 7.03 3.67 10.61
C GLY A 241 5.72 4.00 11.34
N LYS A 242 5.56 3.45 12.54
CA LYS A 242 4.35 3.60 13.37
C LYS A 242 4.06 5.05 13.75
N ASP A 243 5.09 5.87 13.96
CA ASP A 243 4.95 7.24 14.44
C ASP A 243 5.16 8.28 13.33
N THR A 244 6.43 8.62 13.05
CA THR A 244 6.80 9.74 12.18
C THR A 244 6.25 9.56 10.76
N ARG A 245 6.51 8.41 10.13
CA ARG A 245 6.12 8.20 8.73
C ARG A 245 4.60 8.12 8.56
N LEU A 246 3.89 7.42 9.45
CA LEU A 246 2.43 7.34 9.39
C LEU A 246 1.79 8.73 9.53
N LYS A 247 2.30 9.56 10.44
CA LYS A 247 1.82 10.94 10.61
C LYS A 247 1.98 11.76 9.32
N GLU A 248 3.14 11.72 8.69
CA GLU A 248 3.40 12.43 7.44
C GLU A 248 2.46 12.01 6.31
N ILE A 249 2.18 10.71 6.19
CA ILE A 249 1.24 10.18 5.19
C ILE A 249 -0.19 10.68 5.47
N ARG A 250 -0.65 10.63 6.72
CA ARG A 250 -1.97 11.14 7.10
C ARG A 250 -2.12 12.63 6.77
N GLU A 251 -1.17 13.45 7.20
CA GLU A 251 -1.16 14.89 6.94
C GLU A 251 -1.15 15.21 5.43
N SER A 252 -0.43 14.39 4.65
CA SER A 252 -0.39 14.49 3.20
C SER A 252 -1.73 14.15 2.54
N LEU A 253 -2.39 13.08 2.98
CA LEU A 253 -3.72 12.71 2.49
C LEU A 253 -4.75 13.78 2.84
N ASP A 254 -4.71 14.33 4.05
CA ASP A 254 -5.60 15.43 4.47
C ASP A 254 -5.38 16.66 3.59
N THR A 255 -4.11 17.01 3.31
CA THR A 255 -3.78 18.11 2.41
C THR A 255 -4.32 17.87 0.99
N LEU A 256 -4.19 16.66 0.45
CA LEU A 256 -4.76 16.30 -0.86
C LEU A 256 -6.28 16.47 -0.88
N LEU A 257 -6.96 16.06 0.19
CA LEU A 257 -8.41 16.16 0.29
C LEU A 257 -8.87 17.63 0.35
N GLU A 258 -8.20 18.45 1.16
CA GLU A 258 -8.48 19.88 1.25
C GLU A 258 -8.30 20.60 -0.08
N GLU A 259 -7.19 20.35 -0.78
CA GLU A 259 -6.90 20.98 -2.06
C GLU A 259 -7.88 20.51 -3.16
N SER A 260 -8.28 19.23 -3.14
CA SER A 260 -9.34 18.72 -4.02
C SER A 260 -10.66 19.46 -3.81
N ARG A 261 -11.08 19.63 -2.55
CA ARG A 261 -12.31 20.38 -2.20
C ARG A 261 -12.25 21.85 -2.63
N LYS A 262 -11.10 22.51 -2.48
CA LYS A 262 -10.91 23.90 -2.96
C LYS A 262 -11.07 24.00 -4.47
N ARG A 263 -10.42 23.12 -5.22
CA ARG A 263 -10.51 23.10 -6.69
C ARG A 263 -11.94 22.87 -7.17
N THR A 264 -12.66 21.93 -6.57
CA THR A 264 -14.08 21.70 -6.90
C THR A 264 -14.94 22.93 -6.59
N SER A 265 -14.68 23.58 -5.45
CA SER A 265 -15.39 24.81 -5.06
C SER A 265 -15.11 25.98 -6.01
N GLU A 266 -13.86 26.16 -6.45
CA GLU A 266 -13.47 27.17 -7.43
C GLU A 266 -14.08 26.89 -8.81
N ALA A 267 -14.05 25.64 -9.26
CA ALA A 267 -14.69 25.21 -10.50
C ALA A 267 -16.20 25.48 -10.48
N ALA A 268 -16.89 25.15 -9.37
CA ALA A 268 -18.31 25.42 -9.21
C ALA A 268 -18.64 26.92 -9.24
N LYS A 269 -17.81 27.77 -8.59
CA LYS A 269 -17.96 29.23 -8.61
C LYS A 269 -17.69 29.83 -10.00
N SER A 270 -16.84 29.21 -10.81
CA SER A 270 -16.52 29.66 -12.16
C SER A 270 -17.56 29.26 -13.22
N ARG A 271 -18.53 28.40 -12.86
CA ARG A 271 -19.57 27.97 -13.80
C ARG A 271 -20.53 29.12 -14.09
N PRO A 272 -20.78 29.45 -15.37
CA PRO A 272 -21.74 30.50 -15.71
C PRO A 272 -23.14 30.11 -15.17
N PRO A 273 -23.94 31.08 -14.69
CA PRO A 273 -25.31 30.81 -14.28
C PRO A 273 -26.08 30.20 -15.45
N PRO A 274 -27.10 29.35 -15.19
CA PRO A 274 -27.99 28.89 -16.24
C PRO A 274 -28.54 30.12 -16.95
N THR A 275 -28.29 30.24 -18.24
CA THR A 275 -28.90 31.29 -19.06
C THR A 275 -30.41 31.12 -19.00
N GLU A 276 -31.08 32.02 -18.28
CA GLU A 276 -32.50 32.28 -18.42
C GLU A 276 -32.72 32.88 -19.81
N ASP A 277 -32.75 32.05 -20.85
CA ASP A 277 -33.51 32.37 -22.06
C ASP A 277 -33.70 31.14 -22.95
N SER A 278 -34.82 30.47 -22.73
CA SER A 278 -35.73 30.10 -23.83
C SER A 278 -37.07 29.64 -23.23
N THR A 279 -37.89 30.62 -22.86
CA THR A 279 -39.35 30.43 -22.81
C THR A 279 -39.84 30.09 -24.23
N SER A 280 -39.75 28.83 -24.63
CA SER A 280 -40.54 28.31 -25.73
C SER A 280 -41.80 27.68 -25.15
N LYS A 281 -42.93 28.30 -25.50
CA LYS A 281 -44.30 27.93 -25.10
C LYS A 281 -44.61 26.49 -25.52
N GLY A 282 -44.41 25.52 -24.61
CA GLY A 282 -44.93 24.17 -24.74
C GLY A 282 -46.42 24.15 -24.42
N LYS A 283 -47.27 24.19 -25.46
CA LYS A 283 -48.72 23.99 -25.34
C LYS A 283 -49.02 22.64 -24.66
N ARG A 284 -49.74 22.69 -23.54
CA ARG A 284 -50.46 21.55 -22.97
C ARG A 284 -51.39 20.96 -24.03
N HIS A 285 -51.12 19.74 -24.50
CA HIS A 285 -52.12 18.90 -25.15
C HIS A 285 -52.30 17.60 -24.39
N LYS A 286 -53.54 17.43 -23.90
CA LYS A 286 -54.10 16.18 -23.36
C LYS A 286 -53.93 15.02 -24.36
N PRO A 287 -53.69 13.79 -23.89
CA PRO A 287 -53.74 12.61 -24.74
C PRO A 287 -55.19 12.18 -25.00
N PRO A 288 -55.59 11.83 -26.24
CA PRO A 288 -56.80 11.06 -26.50
C PRO A 288 -56.51 9.54 -26.54
N PRO A 289 -57.53 8.70 -26.31
CA PRO A 289 -57.35 7.27 -26.06
C PRO A 289 -57.29 6.41 -27.33
N SER A 290 -56.68 5.24 -27.14
CA SER A 290 -56.59 4.03 -27.96
C SER A 290 -57.58 3.82 -29.11
N ARG A 291 -57.05 3.41 -30.27
CA ARG A 291 -57.72 2.47 -31.18
C ARG A 291 -56.74 1.40 -31.70
N LYS A 292 -57.15 0.14 -31.54
CA LYS A 292 -56.56 -1.07 -32.10
C LYS A 292 -56.71 -1.08 -33.63
N SER A 293 -55.66 -1.49 -34.35
CA SER A 293 -55.80 -2.33 -35.55
C SER A 293 -54.46 -2.97 -35.94
N SER A 294 -54.56 -4.26 -36.21
CA SER A 294 -53.60 -5.22 -36.73
C SER A 294 -53.02 -4.87 -38.11
N SER A 295 -51.74 -5.20 -38.34
CA SER A 295 -51.29 -6.29 -39.25
C SER A 295 -49.93 -6.01 -39.92
N SER A 296 -49.08 -7.06 -39.87
CA SER A 296 -48.02 -7.47 -40.80
C SER A 296 -46.85 -6.53 -41.16
N GLY A 297 -45.64 -7.11 -41.16
CA GLY A 297 -44.57 -6.69 -42.06
C GLY A 297 -43.21 -6.37 -41.44
N HIS A 298 -42.41 -7.42 -41.27
CA HIS A 298 -40.97 -7.51 -41.51
C HIS A 298 -39.94 -6.65 -40.75
N ASP A 299 -39.00 -7.40 -40.17
CA ASP A 299 -37.71 -7.08 -39.58
C ASP A 299 -36.92 -5.92 -40.19
N THR A 300 -36.51 -5.00 -39.32
CA THR A 300 -35.16 -4.43 -39.32
C THR A 300 -34.81 -4.01 -37.90
N LYS A 301 -33.87 -4.73 -37.27
CA LYS A 301 -33.42 -4.50 -35.89
C LYS A 301 -32.74 -3.14 -35.78
N GLN A 302 -33.40 -2.18 -35.14
CA GLN A 302 -32.80 -0.94 -34.66
C GLN A 302 -32.55 -1.11 -33.16
N ALA A 303 -31.28 -1.05 -32.76
CA ALA A 303 -30.84 -1.19 -31.38
C ALA A 303 -31.50 -0.11 -30.51
N ARG A 304 -32.28 -0.54 -29.51
CA ARG A 304 -32.69 0.29 -28.38
C ARG A 304 -31.48 0.42 -27.45
N SER A 305 -31.09 1.65 -27.16
CA SER A 305 -30.29 1.99 -25.98
C SER A 305 -31.12 1.66 -24.74
N GLU A 306 -30.78 0.57 -24.07
CA GLU A 306 -31.22 0.32 -22.69
C GLU A 306 -30.60 1.40 -21.78
N PRO A 307 -31.27 1.81 -20.69
CA PRO A 307 -30.61 2.58 -19.64
C PRO A 307 -29.51 1.68 -19.05
N GLU A 308 -28.27 2.15 -19.00
CA GLU A 308 -27.22 1.47 -18.24
C GLU A 308 -27.68 1.40 -16.78
N ASP A 309 -28.05 0.20 -16.32
CA ASP A 309 -28.26 -0.04 -14.89
C ASP A 309 -26.95 0.27 -14.16
N PRO A 310 -26.99 1.05 -13.07
CA PRO A 310 -25.78 1.39 -12.33
C PRO A 310 -25.12 0.10 -11.82
N TYR A 311 -23.88 -0.14 -12.27
CA TYR A 311 -23.09 -1.29 -11.85
C TYR A 311 -22.75 -1.18 -10.36
N TRP A 312 -23.46 -1.94 -9.52
CA TRP A 312 -23.26 -1.99 -8.07
C TRP A 312 -22.15 -2.99 -7.70
N GLN A 313 -21.23 -2.57 -6.84
CA GLN A 313 -20.12 -3.38 -6.34
C GLN A 313 -20.32 -3.70 -4.86
N TRP A 314 -20.02 -4.93 -4.45
CA TRP A 314 -20.09 -5.33 -3.04
C TRP A 314 -18.83 -4.88 -2.30
N SER A 315 -19.01 -4.17 -1.18
CA SER A 315 -17.92 -3.90 -0.25
C SER A 315 -17.96 -4.93 0.89
N GLU A 316 -17.10 -5.95 0.83
CA GLU A 316 -16.94 -6.92 1.94
C GLU A 316 -16.66 -6.23 3.27
N THR A 317 -16.01 -5.07 3.21
CA THR A 317 -15.62 -4.23 4.34
C THR A 317 -16.77 -3.44 4.98
N ALA A 318 -17.79 -3.07 4.22
CA ALA A 318 -18.93 -2.28 4.71
C ALA A 318 -20.19 -3.13 4.86
N GLY A 319 -20.15 -4.38 4.39
CA GLY A 319 -21.32 -5.25 4.32
C GLY A 319 -22.44 -4.65 3.46
N GLN A 320 -22.10 -3.86 2.45
CA GLN A 320 -23.07 -3.07 1.69
C GLN A 320 -22.61 -2.85 0.24
N TYR A 321 -23.57 -2.78 -0.68
CA TYR A 321 -23.32 -2.44 -2.08
C TYR A 321 -23.09 -0.93 -2.24
N TYR A 322 -22.20 -0.56 -3.15
CA TYR A 322 -21.96 0.82 -3.55
C TYR A 322 -21.78 0.95 -5.06
N HIS A 323 -22.07 2.13 -5.59
CA HIS A 323 -21.84 2.50 -6.97
C HIS A 323 -20.87 3.68 -7.03
N VAL A 324 -19.91 3.64 -7.96
CA VAL A 324 -18.97 4.73 -8.18
C VAL A 324 -19.38 5.45 -9.45
N HIS A 325 -19.79 6.71 -9.32
CA HIS A 325 -20.14 7.54 -10.47
C HIS A 325 -18.89 7.92 -11.28
N SER A 326 -19.10 8.35 -12.52
CA SER A 326 -18.02 8.80 -13.42
C SER A 326 -17.20 9.98 -12.89
N ASP A 327 -17.78 10.77 -11.97
CA ASP A 327 -17.11 11.86 -11.25
C ASP A 327 -16.37 11.40 -9.97
N ARG A 328 -16.30 10.08 -9.74
CA ARG A 328 -15.69 9.41 -8.58
C ARG A 328 -16.38 9.66 -7.24
N THR A 329 -17.61 10.17 -7.26
CA THR A 329 -18.46 10.14 -6.06
C THR A 329 -19.02 8.74 -5.83
N ILE A 330 -19.29 8.39 -4.57
CA ILE A 330 -19.76 7.06 -4.17
C ILE A 330 -21.19 7.20 -3.67
N GLU A 331 -22.09 6.41 -4.24
CA GLU A 331 -23.45 6.22 -3.77
C GLU A 331 -23.55 4.86 -3.07
N TRP A 332 -24.07 4.83 -1.84
CA TRP A 332 -24.29 3.59 -1.09
C TRP A 332 -25.72 3.10 -1.30
N ALA A 333 -25.90 1.79 -1.52
CA ALA A 333 -27.22 1.20 -1.68
C ALA A 333 -28.03 1.36 -0.38
N PRO A 334 -29.36 1.51 -0.41
CA PRO A 334 -30.16 1.60 0.82
C PRO A 334 -30.00 0.34 1.72
N PRO A 335 -30.01 0.46 3.07
CA PRO A 335 -29.73 -0.65 4.00
C PRO A 335 -30.69 -1.86 3.94
N THR A 336 -31.76 -1.80 3.13
CA THR A 336 -32.85 -2.79 3.10
C THR A 336 -32.99 -3.55 1.79
N GLN A 337 -32.06 -3.43 0.83
CA GLN A 337 -32.09 -4.20 -0.42
C GLN A 337 -31.23 -5.46 -0.33
N GLN A 338 -31.87 -6.64 -0.40
CA GLN A 338 -31.23 -7.86 -0.91
C GLN A 338 -30.85 -7.65 -2.38
N SER A 339 -29.80 -8.37 -2.82
CA SER A 339 -29.15 -8.31 -4.14
C SER A 339 -30.03 -7.74 -5.26
N PRO A 340 -29.62 -6.67 -5.98
CA PRO A 340 -30.36 -6.13 -7.12
C PRO A 340 -30.40 -7.10 -8.33
N HIS A 341 -29.74 -8.25 -8.24
CA HIS A 341 -29.86 -9.35 -9.20
C HIS A 341 -30.41 -10.61 -8.51
N PRO A 342 -31.60 -11.12 -8.90
CA PRO A 342 -31.96 -12.50 -8.56
C PRO A 342 -30.97 -13.42 -9.28
N GLU A 343 -30.32 -14.30 -8.52
CA GLU A 343 -29.48 -15.37 -9.06
C GLU A 343 -30.26 -16.11 -10.15
N SER A 344 -29.73 -16.08 -11.37
CA SER A 344 -30.23 -16.90 -12.46
C SER A 344 -29.54 -18.25 -12.32
N ASP A 345 -30.22 -19.21 -11.71
CA ASP A 345 -29.74 -20.60 -11.63
C ASP A 345 -29.55 -21.16 -13.06
N CYS A 346 -28.33 -21.59 -13.37
CA CYS A 346 -27.97 -22.52 -14.45
C CYS A 346 -26.80 -23.39 -14.00
#